data_AF-A0A970Q9Y9-F1
#
_entry.id   AF-A0A970Q9Y9-F1
#
_cell.length_a   1.000
_cell.length_b   1.000
_cell.length_c   1.000
_cell.angle_alpha   90.00
_cell.angle_beta   90.00
_cell.angle_gamma   90.00
#
_symmetry.space_group_name_H-M   'P 1'
#
loop_
_entity.id
_entity.type
_entity.pdbx_description
1 polymer ?
#
loop_
_entity_poly.entity_id
_entity_poly.type
_entity_poly.pdbx_seq_one_letter_code
_entity_poly.pdbx_strand_id
1 'polypeptide(L)' 'MTNRHRNVMAAALGFVLILALAALAGCGGSKGGGEAGGEAAPGFSGVTLDGTEVSLDGYLGKPLVLAFTASW' A
#
# COMPACT_ATOMS: atom_id res chain seq x y z
N MET A 1 -40.16 -18.27 -19.09
CA MET A 1 -38.73 -18.51 -19.43
C MET A 1 -37.81 -17.36 -18.96
N THR A 2 -38.07 -16.74 -17.80
CA THR A 2 -37.43 -15.44 -17.44
C THR A 2 -36.42 -15.53 -16.28
N ASN A 3 -36.42 -16.62 -15.52
CA ASN A 3 -35.54 -16.79 -14.34
C ASN A 3 -34.10 -17.23 -14.68
N ARG A 4 -33.85 -17.88 -15.83
CA ARG A 4 -32.51 -18.38 -16.19
C ARG A 4 -31.53 -17.25 -16.54
N HIS A 5 -31.98 -16.23 -17.27
CA HIS A 5 -31.12 -15.11 -17.67
C HIS A 5 -30.70 -14.23 -16.49
N ARG A 6 -31.56 -14.09 -15.49
CA ARG A 6 -31.28 -13.31 -14.27
C ARG A 6 -30.17 -13.93 -13.43
N ASN A 7 -30.15 -15.27 -13.34
CA ASN A 7 -29.13 -16.01 -12.60
C ASN A 7 -27.78 -16.03 -13.35
N VAL A 8 -27.81 -16.09 -14.69
CA VAL A 8 -26.58 -16.06 -15.51
C VAL A 8 -25.92 -14.67 -15.47
N MET A 9 -26.70 -13.59 -15.49
CA MET A 9 -26.16 -12.23 -15.39
C MET A 9 -25.54 -11.95 -14.00
N ALA A 10 -26.18 -12.43 -12.93
CA ALA A 10 -25.64 -12.31 -11.57
C ALA A 10 -24.32 -13.10 -11.41
N ALA A 11 -24.24 -14.30 -11.98
CA ALA A 11 -23.01 -15.10 -11.96
C ALA A 11 -21.88 -14.44 -12.78
N ALA A 12 -22.20 -13.86 -13.95
CA ALA A 12 -21.23 -13.17 -14.79
C ALA A 12 -20.64 -11.94 -14.10
N LEU A 13 -21.48 -11.13 -13.44
CA LEU A 13 -21.03 -9.96 -12.66
C LEU A 13 -20.13 -10.36 -11.49
N GLY A 14 -20.48 -11.42 -10.76
CA GLY A 14 -19.66 -11.94 -9.68
C GLY A 14 -18.28 -12.42 -10.16
N PHE A 15 -18.24 -13.14 -11.28
CA PHE A 15 -16.99 -13.63 -11.86
C PHE A 15 -16.06 -12.51 -12.34
N VAL A 16 -16.61 -11.48 -12.99
CA VAL A 16 -15.84 -10.30 -13.44
C VAL A 16 -15.27 -9.52 -12.25
N LEU A 17 -16.03 -9.38 -11.16
CA LEU A 17 -15.56 -8.69 -9.96
C LEU A 17 -14.38 -9.42 -9.30
N ILE A 18 -14.45 -10.75 -9.21
CA ILE A 18 -13.36 -11.59 -8.65
C ILE A 18 -12.09 -11.48 -9.50
N LEU A 19 -12.23 -11.51 -10.84
CA LEU A 19 -11.09 -11.35 -11.75
C LEU A 19 -10.43 -9.96 -11.63
N ALA A 20 -11.23 -8.90 -11.47
CA ALA A 20 -10.72 -7.54 -11.30
C ALA A 20 -9.92 -7.38 -9.99
N LEU A 21 -10.40 -7.98 -8.89
CA LEU A 21 -9.69 -8.01 -7.60
C LEU A 21 -8.37 -8.79 -7.70
N ALA A 22 -8.35 -9.93 -8.41
CA ALA A 22 -7.15 -10.72 -8.60
C ALA A 22 -6.09 -9.99 -9.44
N ALA A 23 -6.50 -9.19 -10.43
CA ALA A 23 -5.58 -8.41 -11.26
C ALA A 23 -4.85 -7.31 -10.48
N LEU A 24 -5.49 -6.73 -9.45
CA LEU A 24 -4.87 -5.71 -8.60
C LEU A 24 -3.78 -6.28 -7.68
N ALA A 25 -3.90 -7.55 -7.25
CA ALA A 25 -2.92 -8.20 -6.38
C ALA A 25 -1.61 -8.57 -7.11
N GLY A 26 -1.60 -8.63 -8.44
CA GLY A 26 -0.44 -9.01 -9.25
C GLY A 26 0.53 -7.88 -9.60
N CYS A 27 0.16 -6.61 -9.35
CA CYS A 27 1.00 -5.46 -9.66
C CYS A 27 1.78 -5.01 -8.42
N GLY A 28 2.74 -5.82 -7.97
CA GLY A 28 3.54 -5.56 -6.77
C GLY A 28 5.03 -5.53 -7.06
N GLY A 29 5.55 -4.33 -7.35
CA GLY A 29 6.91 -3.81 -7.05
C GLY A 29 8.14 -4.72 -7.19
N SER A 30 9.07 -4.30 -8.06
CA SER A 30 10.44 -4.85 -8.11
C SER A 30 11.14 -4.71 -6.75
N LYS A 31 11.86 -5.76 -6.34
CA LYS A 31 12.49 -5.94 -5.02
C LYS A 31 13.67 -4.97 -4.84
N GLY A 32 13.39 -3.73 -4.43
CA GLY A 32 14.40 -2.80 -3.91
C GLY A 32 14.75 -3.20 -2.47
N GLY A 33 16.04 -3.27 -2.14
CA GLY A 33 16.55 -3.73 -0.84
C GLY A 33 16.19 -2.81 0.33
N GLY A 34 14.94 -2.89 0.80
CA GLY A 34 14.56 -2.53 2.16
C GLY A 34 14.66 -3.75 3.06
N GLU A 35 15.09 -3.55 4.31
CA GLU A 35 15.09 -4.59 5.35
C GLU A 35 13.78 -5.39 5.35
N ALA A 36 13.91 -6.70 5.55
CA ALA A 36 12.85 -7.67 5.39
C ALA A 36 11.59 -7.27 6.19
N GLY A 37 10.48 -7.04 5.47
CA GLY A 37 9.20 -6.66 6.06
C GLY A 37 8.79 -7.61 7.19
N GLY A 38 8.72 -7.08 8.40
CA GLY A 38 8.34 -7.81 9.61
C GLY A 38 8.89 -7.18 10.89
N GLU A 39 10.11 -6.64 10.84
CA GLU A 39 10.74 -5.95 11.97
C GLU A 39 10.22 -4.51 12.10
N ALA A 40 10.21 -3.96 13.33
CA ALA A 40 9.91 -2.55 13.54
C ALA A 40 10.98 -1.68 12.86
N ALA A 41 10.56 -0.60 12.20
CA ALA A 41 11.49 0.35 11.59
C ALA A 41 12.43 0.96 12.65
N PRO A 42 13.72 1.16 12.34
CA PRO A 42 14.63 1.86 13.25
C PRO A 42 14.12 3.26 13.61
N GLY A 43 14.24 3.64 14.87
CA GLY A 43 13.86 4.98 15.33
C GLY A 43 14.68 6.07 14.65
N PHE A 44 14.05 7.20 14.36
CA PHE A 44 14.73 8.44 13.94
C PHE A 44 14.21 9.63 14.73
N SER A 45 15.06 10.66 14.87
CA SER A 45 14.69 11.97 15.37
C SER A 45 15.50 13.06 14.67
N GLY A 46 14.97 14.27 14.63
CA GLY A 46 15.63 15.42 14.00
C GLY A 46 14.82 16.69 14.09
N VAL A 47 15.28 17.71 13.37
CA VAL A 47 14.64 19.03 13.27
C VAL A 47 14.50 19.37 11.80
N THR A 48 13.32 19.85 11.38
CA THR A 48 13.09 20.30 10.00
C THR A 48 13.77 21.64 9.73
N LEU A 49 13.81 22.05 8.46
CA LEU A 49 14.34 23.37 8.07
C LEU A 49 13.59 24.54 8.72
N ASP A 50 12.32 24.33 9.10
CA ASP A 50 11.48 25.33 9.77
C ASP A 50 11.62 25.28 11.31
N GLY A 51 12.52 24.44 11.84
CA GLY A 51 12.76 24.32 13.28
C GLY A 51 11.81 23.36 14.01
N THR A 52 10.97 22.60 13.30
CA THR A 52 10.03 21.66 13.92
C THR A 52 10.73 20.37 14.32
N GLU A 53 10.61 19.96 15.59
CA GLU A 53 11.07 18.65 16.05
C GLU A 53 10.25 17.52 15.41
N VAL A 54 10.93 16.47 14.95
CA VAL A 54 10.32 15.29 14.35
C VAL A 54 10.94 14.01 14.91
N SER A 55 10.12 12.99 15.09
CA SER A 55 10.54 11.63 15.45
C SER A 55 9.64 10.60 14.77
N LEU A 56 10.12 9.35 14.68
CA LEU A 56 9.32 8.23 14.13
C LEU A 56 7.99 8.05 14.87
N ASP A 57 8.00 8.19 16.21
CA ASP A 57 6.82 8.01 17.06
C ASP A 57 5.69 8.99 16.72
N GLY A 58 6.03 10.19 16.23
CA GLY A 58 5.06 11.19 15.78
C GLY A 58 4.25 10.78 14.54
N TYR A 59 4.65 9.71 13.85
CA TYR A 59 4.00 9.21 12.63
C TYR A 59 3.31 7.85 12.81
N LEU A 60 3.19 7.33 14.03
CA LEU A 60 2.48 6.08 14.29
C LEU A 60 1.04 6.13 13.76
N GLY A 61 0.59 5.00 13.19
CA GLY A 61 -0.74 4.88 12.58
C GLY A 61 -0.88 5.53 11.20
N LYS A 62 0.20 6.11 10.65
CA LYS A 62 0.22 6.69 9.29
C LYS A 62 1.23 5.95 8.42
N PRO A 63 0.88 5.58 7.18
CA PRO A 63 1.88 5.17 6.20
C PRO A 63 2.91 6.29 6.02
N LEU A 64 4.19 5.98 6.23
CA LEU A 64 5.30 6.92 6.14
C LEU A 64 6.29 6.43 5.08
N VAL A 65 6.76 7.35 4.25
CA VAL A 65 7.86 7.12 3.30
C VAL A 65 8.98 8.09 3.66
N LEU A 66 10.18 7.55 3.90
CA LEU A 66 11.38 8.33 4.15
C LEU A 66 12.22 8.38 2.87
N ALA A 67 12.51 9.59 2.39
CA ALA A 67 13.37 9.82 1.24
C ALA A 67 14.70 10.41 1.69
N PHE A 68 15.79 9.65 1.53
CA PHE A 68 17.15 10.12 1.81
C PHE A 68 17.71 10.79 0.55
N THR A 69 18.09 12.07 0.66
CA THR A 69 18.63 12.87 -0.44
C THR A 69 19.84 13.67 0.01
N ALA A 70 20.67 14.04 -0.95
CA ALA A 70 21.93 14.75 -0.80
C ALA A 70 22.09 15.73 -1.97
N SER A 71 22.54 16.95 -1.71
CA SER A 71 22.74 17.99 -2.75
C SER A 71 24.21 18.18 -3.15
N TRP A 72 25.11 17.37 -2.60
CA TRP A 72 26.56 17.46 -2.82
C TRP A 72 27.02 16.56 -3.97
#